data_AF-A0A7C1DEP1-F1
#
_entry.id   AF-A0A7C1DEP1-F1
#
_cell.length_a   1.000
_cell.length_b   1.000
_cell.length_c   1.000
_cell.angle_alpha   90.00
_cell.angle_beta   90.00
_cell.angle_gamma   90.00
#
_symmetry.space_group_name_H-M   'P 1'
#
loop_
_entity.id
_entity.type
_entity.pdbx_description
1 polymer ?
#
loop_
_entity_poly.entity_id
_entity_poly.type
_entity_poly.pdbx_seq_one_letter_code
_entity_poly.pdbx_strand_id
1 'polypeptide(L)'
;MAGLKRGIIAASVIAVLFGISCFTNRAATEILVKTQPDWYFLNLNSYKKFGQMLSVSFGFRRLFADFEYISFLQYYGNREHAHTGFKDLYRYIDDITDADPHFTFAYTYGGAALAFNLERYDEAISIIKKGLRYNPEFWQLRLYLGAIIYKELDDKDRYIGFLE
;
A
#
# COMPACT_ATOMS: atom_id res chain seq x y z
N MET A 1 33.09 0.11 46.49
CA MET A 1 31.61 0.10 46.63
C MET A 1 30.87 1.06 45.69
N ALA A 2 31.36 2.30 45.44
CA ALA A 2 30.65 3.27 44.59
C ALA A 2 30.50 2.84 43.11
N GLY A 3 31.51 2.18 42.53
CA GLY A 3 31.44 1.67 41.14
C GLY A 3 30.40 0.56 40.93
N LEU A 4 30.26 -0.35 41.89
CA LEU A 4 29.28 -1.44 41.84
C LEU A 4 27.84 -0.91 41.88
N LYS A 5 27.56 0.10 42.72
CA LYS A 5 26.24 0.75 42.78
C LYS A 5 25.90 1.46 41.46
N ARG A 6 26.87 2.14 40.82
CA ARG A 6 26.66 2.79 39.51
C ARG A 6 26.37 1.76 38.40
N GLY A 7 27.08 0.63 38.40
CA GLY A 7 26.84 -0.46 37.45
C GLY A 7 25.45 -1.09 37.59
N ILE A 8 24.98 -1.32 38.82
CA ILE A 8 23.63 -1.85 39.09
C ILE A 8 22.54 -0.87 38.62
N ILE A 9 22.72 0.43 38.88
CA ILE A 9 21.78 1.46 38.42
C ILE A 9 21.74 1.50 36.89
N ALA A 10 22.90 1.50 36.22
CA ALA A 10 22.97 1.49 34.75
C ALA A 10 22.30 0.25 34.14
N ALA A 11 22.57 -0.94 34.69
CA ALA A 11 21.92 -2.18 34.26
C ALA A 11 20.40 -2.15 34.46
N SER A 12 19.93 -1.58 35.57
CA SER A 12 18.50 -1.43 35.85
C SER A 12 17.82 -0.49 34.86
N VAL A 13 18.46 0.65 34.53
CA VAL A 13 17.96 1.60 33.53
C VAL A 13 17.90 0.94 32.14
N ILE A 14 18.95 0.22 31.74
CA ILE A 14 18.96 -0.51 30.46
C ILE A 14 17.83 -1.56 30.42
N ALA A 15 17.63 -2.32 31.49
CA ALA A 15 16.57 -3.32 31.57
C ALA A 15 15.17 -2.68 31.47
N VAL A 16 14.95 -1.52 32.11
CA VAL A 16 13.69 -0.77 31.99
C VAL A 16 13.48 -0.25 30.57
N LEU A 17 14.50 0.36 29.96
CA LEU A 17 14.42 0.85 28.58
C LEU A 17 14.15 -0.31 27.59
N PHE A 18 14.80 -1.45 27.80
CA PHE A 18 14.57 -2.66 27.00
C PHE A 18 13.14 -3.18 27.19
N GLY A 19 12.64 -3.23 28.43
CA GLY A 19 11.27 -3.62 28.73
C GLY A 19 10.23 -2.70 28.05
N ILE A 20 10.44 -1.37 28.12
CA ILE A 20 9.59 -0.39 27.43
C ILE A 20 9.64 -0.60 25.92
N SER A 21 10.84 -0.78 25.35
CA SER A 21 11.02 -1.02 23.92
C SER A 21 10.33 -2.30 23.45
N CYS A 22 10.44 -3.40 24.20
CA CYS A 22 9.74 -4.64 23.89
C CYS A 22 8.21 -4.47 23.98
N PHE A 23 7.72 -3.75 25.00
CA PHE A 23 6.30 -3.49 25.18
C PHE A 23 5.73 -2.63 24.05
N THR A 24 6.37 -1.51 23.72
CA THR A 24 5.94 -0.63 22.62
C THR A 24 6.04 -1.34 21.28
N ASN A 25 7.10 -2.12 21.05
CA ASN A 25 7.23 -2.93 19.83
C ASN A 25 6.11 -3.98 19.72
N ARG A 26 5.75 -4.64 20.82
CA ARG A 26 4.65 -5.61 20.83
C ARG A 26 3.31 -4.93 20.52
N ALA A 27 3.00 -3.82 21.20
CA ALA A 27 1.77 -3.08 20.98
C ALA A 27 1.66 -2.57 19.53
N ALA A 28 2.75 -2.03 18.98
CA ALA A 28 2.83 -1.62 17.59
C ALA A 28 2.64 -2.80 16.62
N THR A 29 3.26 -3.95 16.91
CA THR A 29 3.12 -5.16 16.10
C THR A 29 1.69 -5.68 16.10
N GLU A 30 1.00 -5.68 17.26
CA GLU A 30 -0.40 -6.10 17.34
C GLU A 30 -1.33 -5.21 16.51
N ILE A 31 -1.08 -3.90 16.47
CA ILE A 31 -1.84 -2.96 15.62
C ILE A 31 -1.53 -3.21 14.14
N LEU A 32 -0.25 -3.38 13.80
CA LEU A 32 0.18 -3.67 12.42
C LEU A 32 -0.48 -4.94 11.91
N VAL A 33 -0.42 -6.05 12.66
CA VAL A 33 -0.97 -7.35 12.24
C VAL A 33 -2.48 -7.30 12.00
N LYS A 34 -3.21 -6.45 12.73
CA LYS A 34 -4.66 -6.28 12.55
C LYS A 34 -5.04 -5.40 11.37
N THR A 35 -4.17 -4.48 10.97
CA THR A 35 -4.49 -3.43 9.98
C THR A 35 -3.90 -3.70 8.60
N GLN A 36 -2.82 -4.48 8.52
CA GLN A 36 -2.12 -4.76 7.28
C GLN A 36 -2.52 -6.13 6.71
N PRO A 37 -2.48 -6.31 5.38
CA PRO A 37 -2.66 -7.62 4.77
C PRO A 37 -1.64 -8.64 5.25
N ASP A 38 -1.98 -9.93 5.18
CA ASP A 38 -1.09 -11.01 5.63
C ASP A 38 0.27 -10.97 4.90
N TRP A 39 0.29 -10.68 3.59
CA TRP A 39 1.50 -10.53 2.77
C TRP A 39 2.33 -9.27 3.07
N TYR A 40 1.88 -8.41 3.98
CA TYR A 40 2.66 -7.27 4.45
C TYR A 40 3.80 -7.70 5.40
N PHE A 41 3.64 -8.82 6.08
CA PHE A 41 4.64 -9.35 7.02
C PHE A 41 5.69 -10.20 6.31
N LEU A 42 6.79 -10.57 6.98
CA LEU A 42 7.77 -11.49 6.39
C LEU A 42 7.17 -12.91 6.35
N ASN A 43 6.61 -13.34 5.20
CA ASN A 43 6.12 -14.70 4.97
C ASN A 43 6.37 -15.15 3.52
N LEU A 44 6.17 -16.44 3.22
CA LEU A 44 6.47 -17.01 1.89
C LEU A 44 5.70 -16.34 0.73
N ASN A 45 4.51 -15.80 1.00
CA ASN A 45 3.63 -15.15 0.03
C ASN A 45 3.87 -13.64 -0.09
N SER A 46 4.79 -13.08 0.71
CA SER A 46 4.94 -11.63 0.88
C SER A 46 5.83 -10.92 -0.13
N TYR A 47 6.62 -11.66 -0.92
CA TYR A 47 7.67 -11.05 -1.72
C TYR A 47 7.45 -11.31 -3.20
N LYS A 48 6.91 -10.31 -3.90
CA LYS A 48 6.86 -10.30 -5.37
C LYS A 48 8.20 -9.88 -5.98
N LYS A 49 8.97 -9.04 -5.27
CA LYS A 49 10.27 -8.52 -5.70
C LYS A 49 11.31 -8.56 -4.58
N PHE A 50 12.58 -8.71 -4.96
CA PHE A 50 13.71 -8.63 -4.03
C PHE A 50 13.79 -7.27 -3.29
N GLY A 51 13.49 -6.17 -3.99
CA GLY A 51 13.45 -4.83 -3.39
C GLY A 51 12.42 -4.70 -2.27
N GLN A 52 11.24 -5.30 -2.44
CA GLN A 52 10.23 -5.36 -1.38
C GLN A 52 10.74 -6.14 -0.18
N MET A 53 11.42 -7.28 -0.39
CA MET A 53 12.01 -8.06 0.69
C MET A 53 13.01 -7.23 1.52
N LEU A 54 13.91 -6.51 0.86
CA LEU A 54 14.86 -5.62 1.54
C LEU A 54 14.15 -4.50 2.29
N SER A 55 13.14 -3.86 1.69
CA SER A 55 12.42 -2.76 2.32
C SER A 55 11.68 -3.21 3.58
N VAL A 56 11.20 -4.46 3.65
CA VAL A 56 10.68 -5.04 4.90
C VAL A 56 11.77 -5.21 5.94
N SER A 57 12.90 -5.82 5.55
CA SER A 57 14.01 -6.12 6.47
C SER A 57 14.56 -4.86 7.14
N PHE A 58 14.57 -3.74 6.43
CA PHE A 58 15.02 -2.45 6.95
C PHE A 58 13.90 -1.52 7.45
N GLY A 59 12.63 -1.88 7.28
CA GLY A 59 11.49 -1.08 7.74
C GLY A 59 11.14 0.14 6.87
N PHE A 60 11.60 0.20 5.61
CA PHE A 60 11.40 1.33 4.70
C PHE A 60 10.39 1.04 3.58
N ARG A 61 9.40 0.16 3.81
CA ARG A 61 8.37 -0.21 2.82
C ARG A 61 7.65 0.99 2.20
N ARG A 62 7.26 1.99 3.02
CA ARG A 62 6.58 3.20 2.53
C ARG A 62 7.46 4.04 1.60
N LEU A 63 8.71 4.25 2.00
CA LEU A 63 9.69 4.94 1.15
C LEU A 63 9.95 4.17 -0.16
N PHE A 64 9.97 2.84 -0.10
CA PHE A 64 10.07 2.02 -1.30
C PHE A 64 8.85 2.20 -2.22
N ALA A 65 7.64 2.31 -1.66
CA ALA A 65 6.43 2.62 -2.43
C ALA A 65 6.53 3.99 -3.11
N ASP A 66 7.13 4.99 -2.47
CA ASP A 66 7.38 6.31 -3.09
C ASP A 66 8.29 6.19 -4.33
N PHE A 67 9.35 5.37 -4.27
CA PHE A 67 10.23 5.13 -5.43
C PHE A 67 9.53 4.36 -6.56
N GLU A 68 8.73 3.34 -6.23
CA GLU A 68 7.89 2.64 -7.21
C GLU A 68 6.86 3.60 -7.82
N TYR A 69 6.32 4.56 -7.05
CA TYR A 69 5.40 5.57 -7.54
C TYR A 69 6.06 6.55 -8.53
N ILE A 70 7.29 6.98 -8.27
CA ILE A 70 8.07 7.78 -9.25
C ILE A 70 8.30 6.97 -10.53
N SER A 71 8.61 5.68 -10.39
CA SER A 71 8.83 4.78 -11.54
C SER A 71 7.55 4.61 -12.37
N PHE A 72 6.40 4.46 -11.70
CA PHE A 72 5.08 4.47 -12.31
C PHE A 72 4.82 5.77 -13.10
N LEU A 73 5.12 6.93 -12.51
CA LEU A 73 4.94 8.22 -13.18
C LEU A 73 5.84 8.37 -14.41
N GLN A 74 7.09 7.91 -14.33
CA GLN A 74 8.01 7.91 -15.47
C GLN A 74 7.54 6.96 -16.58
N TYR A 75 7.09 5.76 -16.21
CA TYR A 75 6.53 4.79 -17.16
C TYR A 75 5.29 5.34 -17.86
N TYR A 76 4.36 5.90 -17.10
CA TYR A 76 3.12 6.45 -17.63
C TYR A 76 3.32 7.74 -18.44
N GLY A 77 4.30 8.57 -18.03
CA GLY A 77 4.66 9.81 -18.73
C GLY A 77 5.47 9.60 -20.01
N ASN A 78 6.09 8.43 -20.19
CA ASN A 78 6.86 8.12 -21.40
C ASN A 78 5.94 7.72 -22.57
N ARG A 79 5.96 8.53 -23.64
CA ARG A 79 5.16 8.33 -24.85
C ARG A 79 5.49 7.03 -25.59
N GLU A 80 6.69 6.48 -25.46
CA GLU A 80 7.04 5.21 -26.10
C GLU A 80 6.15 4.06 -25.60
N HIS A 81 5.78 4.07 -24.31
CA HIS A 81 4.89 3.06 -23.74
C HIS A 81 3.43 3.25 -24.16
N ALA A 82 3.04 4.43 -24.63
CA ALA A 82 1.70 4.69 -25.16
C ALA A 82 1.43 3.83 -26.41
N HIS A 83 2.44 3.60 -27.27
CA HIS A 83 2.31 2.69 -28.42
C HIS A 83 1.98 1.25 -28.02
N THR A 84 2.39 0.85 -26.82
CA THR A 84 2.09 -0.48 -26.27
C THR A 84 0.79 -0.51 -25.47
N GLY A 85 0.11 0.63 -25.30
CA GLY A 85 -1.09 0.73 -24.46
C GLY A 85 -0.81 0.61 -22.96
N PHE A 86 0.42 0.92 -22.52
CA PHE A 86 0.83 0.85 -21.11
C PHE A 86 0.50 -0.49 -20.43
N LYS A 87 0.82 -1.62 -21.07
CA LYS A 87 0.47 -2.98 -20.61
C LYS A 87 0.79 -3.23 -19.13
N ASP A 88 1.94 -2.72 -18.66
CA ASP A 88 2.42 -2.93 -17.29
C ASP A 88 1.80 -1.99 -16.25
N LEU A 89 0.93 -1.04 -16.63
CA LEU A 89 0.45 0.00 -15.72
C LEU A 89 -0.22 -0.58 -14.47
N TYR A 90 -1.07 -1.60 -14.64
CA TYR A 90 -1.70 -2.30 -13.52
C TYR A 90 -0.66 -2.89 -12.56
N ARG A 91 0.38 -3.54 -13.10
CA ARG A 91 1.44 -4.15 -12.30
C ARG A 91 2.18 -3.12 -11.46
N TYR A 92 2.52 -1.96 -12.04
CA TYR A 92 3.12 -0.87 -11.28
C TYR A 92 2.23 -0.43 -10.11
N ILE A 93 0.93 -0.23 -10.34
CA ILE A 93 -0.01 0.18 -9.29
C ILE A 93 -0.15 -0.92 -8.21
N ASP A 94 -0.25 -2.18 -8.61
CA ASP A 94 -0.36 -3.31 -7.70
C ASP A 94 0.91 -3.45 -6.82
N ASP A 95 2.09 -3.26 -7.40
CA ASP A 95 3.37 -3.30 -6.70
C ASP A 95 3.50 -2.19 -5.65
N ILE A 96 3.08 -0.97 -6.00
CA ILE A 96 3.08 0.19 -5.07
C ILE A 96 2.13 -0.10 -3.90
N THR A 97 0.93 -0.58 -4.21
CA THR A 97 -0.11 -0.82 -3.20
C THR A 97 0.15 -2.06 -2.34
N ASP A 98 1.02 -2.97 -2.78
CA ASP A 98 1.54 -4.05 -1.93
C ASP A 98 2.69 -3.60 -1.02
N ALA A 99 3.52 -2.67 -1.50
CA ALA A 99 4.55 -2.06 -0.68
C ALA A 99 3.92 -1.19 0.43
N ASP A 100 2.93 -0.36 0.07
CA ASP A 100 2.14 0.43 1.02
C ASP A 100 0.63 0.36 0.69
N PRO A 101 -0.13 -0.50 1.40
CA PRO A 101 -1.58 -0.61 1.24
C PRO A 101 -2.34 0.69 1.51
N HIS A 102 -1.73 1.66 2.20
CA HIS A 102 -2.33 2.94 2.54
C HIS A 102 -1.94 4.07 1.58
N PHE A 103 -1.24 3.76 0.49
CA PHE A 103 -0.88 4.70 -0.57
C PHE A 103 -2.10 5.05 -1.43
N THR A 104 -3.01 5.84 -0.87
CA THR A 104 -4.31 6.20 -1.48
C THR A 104 -4.19 6.80 -2.88
N PHE A 105 -3.14 7.56 -3.17
CA PHE A 105 -2.92 8.18 -4.48
C PHE A 105 -2.66 7.17 -5.59
N ALA A 106 -1.99 6.05 -5.30
CA ALA A 106 -1.74 5.00 -6.30
C ALA A 106 -3.05 4.35 -6.75
N TYR A 107 -3.98 4.13 -5.82
CA TYR A 107 -5.30 3.61 -6.15
C TYR A 107 -6.12 4.61 -6.97
N THR A 108 -6.21 5.87 -6.54
CA THR A 108 -7.07 6.86 -7.21
C THR A 108 -6.50 7.28 -8.55
N TYR A 109 -5.26 7.74 -8.60
CA TYR A 109 -4.64 8.20 -9.85
C TYR A 109 -4.36 7.04 -10.81
N GLY A 110 -3.85 5.91 -10.29
CA GLY A 110 -3.63 4.71 -11.11
C GLY A 110 -4.94 4.11 -11.63
N GLY A 111 -5.96 4.00 -10.78
CA GLY A 111 -7.29 3.55 -11.20
C GLY A 111 -7.94 4.48 -12.23
N ALA A 112 -7.80 5.80 -12.06
CA ALA A 112 -8.27 6.78 -13.01
C ALA A 112 -7.54 6.68 -14.36
N ALA A 113 -6.22 6.50 -14.36
CA ALA A 113 -5.43 6.32 -15.56
C ALA A 113 -5.85 5.04 -16.32
N LEU A 114 -6.06 3.93 -15.61
CA LEU A 114 -6.57 2.69 -16.19
C LEU A 114 -7.96 2.88 -16.80
N ALA A 115 -8.90 3.49 -16.08
CA ALA A 115 -10.29 3.60 -16.51
C ALA A 115 -10.52 4.66 -17.60
N PHE A 116 -10.05 5.89 -17.38
CA PHE A 116 -10.45 7.04 -18.19
C PHE A 116 -9.53 7.30 -19.38
N ASN A 117 -8.26 6.90 -19.28
CA ASN A 117 -7.29 7.11 -20.35
C ASN A 117 -7.05 5.83 -21.18
N LEU A 118 -7.24 4.65 -20.59
CA LEU A 118 -6.97 3.36 -21.24
C LEU A 118 -8.20 2.45 -21.37
N GLU A 119 -9.35 2.84 -20.83
CA GLU A 119 -10.61 2.07 -20.89
C GLU A 119 -10.49 0.64 -20.31
N ARG A 120 -9.55 0.42 -19.38
CA ARG A 120 -9.31 -0.85 -18.68
C ARG A 120 -10.12 -0.90 -17.38
N TYR A 121 -11.44 -0.92 -17.50
CA TYR A 121 -12.37 -0.77 -16.38
C TYR A 121 -12.25 -1.86 -15.32
N ASP A 122 -12.18 -3.13 -15.71
CA ASP A 122 -12.05 -4.26 -14.77
C ASP A 122 -10.81 -4.13 -13.88
N GLU A 123 -9.68 -3.74 -14.47
CA GLU A 123 -8.42 -3.54 -13.77
C GLU A 123 -8.49 -2.35 -12.81
N ALA A 124 -9.10 -1.24 -13.25
CA ALA A 124 -9.33 -0.07 -12.41
C ALA A 124 -10.24 -0.41 -11.22
N ILE A 125 -11.35 -1.12 -11.45
CA ILE A 125 -12.28 -1.58 -10.40
C ILE A 125 -11.55 -2.50 -9.42
N SER A 126 -10.73 -3.43 -9.90
CA SER A 126 -9.93 -4.33 -9.06
C SER A 126 -9.02 -3.55 -8.10
N ILE A 127 -8.26 -2.58 -8.62
CA ILE A 127 -7.37 -1.71 -7.83
C ILE A 127 -8.19 -0.89 -6.82
N ILE A 128 -9.27 -0.24 -7.24
CA ILE A 128 -10.07 0.60 -6.33
C ILE A 128 -10.71 -0.25 -5.21
N LYS A 129 -11.22 -1.45 -5.53
CA LYS A 129 -11.72 -2.40 -4.53
C LYS A 129 -10.62 -2.86 -3.56
N LYS A 130 -9.38 -3.08 -4.04
CA LYS A 130 -8.22 -3.33 -3.17
C LYS A 130 -8.00 -2.14 -2.22
N GLY A 131 -8.04 -0.92 -2.75
CA GLY A 131 -7.93 0.30 -1.96
C GLY A 131 -8.98 0.40 -0.86
N LEU A 132 -10.25 0.12 -1.18
CA LEU A 132 -11.35 0.16 -0.21
C LEU A 132 -11.22 -0.87 0.92
N ARG A 133 -10.61 -2.04 0.66
CA ARG A 133 -10.35 -3.04 1.72
C ARG A 133 -9.39 -2.51 2.78
N TYR A 134 -8.36 -1.77 2.39
CA TYR A 134 -7.32 -1.26 3.30
C TYR A 134 -7.53 0.18 3.75
N ASN A 135 -8.37 0.94 3.02
CA ASN A 135 -8.65 2.35 3.28
C ASN A 135 -10.18 2.60 3.24
N PRO A 136 -10.98 1.90 4.06
CA PRO A 136 -12.46 1.94 3.97
C PRO A 136 -13.06 3.32 4.23
N GLU A 137 -12.36 4.15 5.00
CA GLU A 137 -12.74 5.52 5.38
C GLU A 137 -12.33 6.58 4.33
N PHE A 138 -11.50 6.21 3.35
CA PHE A 138 -11.04 7.15 2.33
C PHE A 138 -12.10 7.29 1.23
N TRP A 139 -13.04 8.21 1.46
CA TRP A 139 -14.25 8.41 0.68
C TRP A 139 -14.01 8.57 -0.83
N GLN A 140 -12.88 9.14 -1.25
CA GLN A 140 -12.55 9.33 -2.66
C GLN A 140 -12.53 8.00 -3.42
N LEU A 141 -12.14 6.89 -2.80
CA LEU A 141 -12.15 5.60 -3.48
C LEU A 141 -13.55 5.16 -3.88
N ARG A 142 -14.56 5.45 -3.06
CA ARG A 142 -15.96 5.18 -3.41
C ARG A 142 -16.42 6.09 -4.55
N LEU A 143 -16.02 7.36 -4.54
CA LEU A 143 -16.28 8.30 -5.63
C LEU A 143 -15.67 7.80 -6.95
N TYR A 144 -14.39 7.42 -6.94
CA TYR A 144 -13.71 6.87 -8.12
C TYR A 144 -14.37 5.57 -8.58
N LEU A 145 -14.72 4.66 -7.66
CA LEU A 145 -15.42 3.42 -8.01
C LEU A 145 -16.74 3.71 -8.73
N GLY A 146 -17.56 4.60 -8.18
CA GLY A 146 -18.83 4.99 -8.79
C GLY A 146 -18.63 5.65 -10.16
N ALA A 147 -17.64 6.55 -10.30
CA ALA A 147 -17.34 7.20 -11.57
C ALA A 147 -16.82 6.21 -12.64
N ILE A 148 -16.01 5.23 -12.23
CA ILE A 148 -15.49 4.19 -13.12
C ILE A 148 -16.61 3.26 -13.57
N ILE A 149 -17.45 2.79 -12.64
CA ILE A 149 -18.63 1.95 -12.94
C ILE A 149 -19.57 2.70 -13.89
N TYR A 150 -19.89 3.97 -13.59
CA TYR A 150 -20.73 4.80 -14.46
C TYR A 150 -20.13 5.00 -15.87
N LYS A 151 -18.80 5.03 -15.99
CA LYS A 151 -18.11 5.23 -17.28
C LYS A 151 -17.96 3.94 -18.07
N GLU A 152 -17.66 2.82 -17.41
CA GLU A 152 -17.64 1.48 -17.98
C GLU A 152 -19.01 1.14 -18.59
N LEU A 153 -20.06 1.56 -17.89
CA LEU A 153 -21.42 1.24 -18.19
C LEU A 153 -22.13 2.44 -18.82
N ASP A 154 -22.35 2.37 -20.13
CA ASP A 154 -23.61 2.89 -20.69
C ASP A 154 -24.83 2.04 -20.22
N ASP A 155 -24.67 1.23 -19.17
CA ASP A 155 -25.58 0.23 -18.60
C ASP A 155 -25.93 0.57 -17.14
N LYS A 156 -27.04 1.30 -16.99
CA LYS A 156 -27.49 1.92 -15.72
C LYS A 156 -27.67 0.94 -14.56
N ASP A 157 -27.92 -0.34 -14.82
CA ASP A 157 -28.41 -1.28 -13.79
C ASP A 157 -27.33 -1.64 -12.76
N ARG A 158 -26.07 -1.82 -13.18
CA ARG A 158 -24.95 -2.12 -12.27
C ARG A 158 -24.47 -0.89 -11.50
N TYR A 159 -24.72 0.33 -12.00
CA TYR A 159 -24.52 1.57 -11.25
C TYR A 159 -25.60 1.75 -10.17
N ILE A 160 -26.87 1.49 -10.49
CA ILE A 160 -27.96 1.55 -9.50
C ILE A 160 -27.71 0.55 -8.37
N GLY A 161 -27.35 -0.70 -8.68
CA GLY A 161 -27.02 -1.71 -7.66
C GLY A 161 -25.74 -1.43 -6.86
N PHE A 162 -24.91 -0.46 -7.28
CA PHE A 162 -23.79 0.03 -6.46
C PHE A 162 -24.22 1.11 -5.46
N LEU A 163 -25.28 1.86 -5.76
CA LEU A 163 -25.79 2.93 -4.90
C LEU A 163 -26.72 2.41 -3.79
N GLU A 164 -27.36 1.27 -4.00
CA GLU A 164 -28.23 0.56 -3.05
C GLU A 164 -27.43 -0.29 -2.04
#